data_AF-A0A2N8PV24-F1
#
_entry.id   AF-A0A2N8PV24-F1
#
_cell.length_a   1.000
_cell.length_b   1.000
_cell.length_c   1.000
_cell.angle_alpha   90.00
_cell.angle_beta   90.00
_cell.angle_gamma   90.00
#
_symmetry.space_group_name_H-M   'P 1'
#
loop_
_entity.id
_entity.type
_entity.pdbx_description
1 polymer ?
#
loop_
_entity_poly.entity_id
_entity_poly.type
_entity_poly.pdbx_seq_one_letter_code
_entity_poly.pdbx_strand_id
1 'polypeptide(L)'
;MAVRITEEYLIKKLTKFVEQHHRTPTVKEFGYQTPIRTMFKNYTTFLESQGLGKKQVIEYYTKIEIAEKLHTFVRSHQRAPKASEFGYRYAIKNYFDSYFDFIKAHGYESLYDKSLELKPRAKPKSKPKKSRKTKPRQPMTIEMVINELHLFAKEHGRTPISTELGHMHIINKYFGTYNNFLRSQGYPLNTPGKNKPLTKDGLIKKLNDFISINDRVPTRKEFGQINQIKKIYGSFDAFIRANGYEPLPSRRAKKKLV
;
A
#
# COMPACT_ATOMS: atom_id res chain seq x y z
N MET A 1 -18.12 -22.11 38.01
CA MET A 1 -19.01 -21.02 37.57
C MET A 1 -18.31 -20.24 36.47
N ALA A 2 -18.86 -20.20 35.25
CA ALA A 2 -18.27 -19.41 34.17
C ALA A 2 -18.48 -17.92 34.50
N VAL A 3 -17.39 -17.19 34.74
CA VAL A 3 -17.44 -15.75 35.00
C VAL A 3 -18.04 -15.08 33.77
N ARG A 4 -19.22 -14.49 33.90
CA ARG A 4 -19.83 -13.70 32.83
C ARG A 4 -18.96 -12.47 32.62
N ILE A 5 -18.41 -12.34 31.42
CA ILE A 5 -17.63 -11.16 31.04
C ILE A 5 -18.64 -10.04 30.79
N THR A 6 -18.58 -9.00 31.61
CA THR A 6 -19.40 -7.78 31.50
C THR A 6 -18.58 -6.63 30.92
N GLU A 7 -19.26 -5.57 30.47
CA GLU A 7 -18.60 -4.34 30.01
C GLU A 7 -17.74 -3.71 31.11
N GLU A 8 -18.26 -3.62 32.32
CA GLU A 8 -17.54 -3.10 33.49
C GLU A 8 -16.25 -3.87 33.77
N TYR A 9 -16.28 -5.21 33.64
CA TYR A 9 -15.09 -6.03 33.80
C TYR A 9 -14.02 -5.68 32.77
N LEU A 10 -14.41 -5.51 31.50
CA LEU A 10 -13.48 -5.14 30.44
C LEU A 10 -12.91 -3.74 30.67
N ILE A 11 -13.72 -2.77 31.07
CA ILE A 11 -13.27 -1.41 31.39
C ILE A 11 -12.28 -1.45 32.57
N LYS A 12 -12.62 -2.12 33.67
CA LYS A 12 -11.75 -2.23 34.85
C LYS A 12 -10.43 -2.95 34.55
N LYS A 13 -10.45 -3.95 33.66
CA LYS A 13 -9.23 -4.62 33.21
C LYS A 13 -8.37 -3.67 32.37
N LEU A 14 -8.97 -2.87 31.50
CA LEU A 14 -8.29 -1.89 30.67
C LEU A 14 -7.67 -0.78 31.52
N THR A 15 -8.40 -0.22 32.49
CA THR A 15 -7.87 0.82 33.38
C THR A 15 -6.69 0.29 34.18
N LYS A 16 -6.80 -0.90 34.77
CA LYS A 16 -5.68 -1.54 35.50
C LYS A 16 -4.44 -1.73 34.61
N PHE A 17 -4.61 -2.16 33.37
CA PHE A 17 -3.49 -2.31 32.44
C PHE A 17 -2.84 -0.96 32.11
N VAL A 18 -3.66 0.07 31.86
CA VAL A 18 -3.18 1.42 31.55
C VAL A 18 -2.49 2.05 32.77
N GLU A 19 -2.97 1.82 33.98
CA GLU A 19 -2.32 2.26 35.23
C GLU A 19 -0.96 1.58 35.43
N GLN A 20 -0.87 0.28 35.15
CA GLN A 20 0.36 -0.51 35.37
C GLN A 20 1.42 -0.30 34.28
N HIS A 21 1.01 -0.12 33.04
CA HIS A 21 1.91 -0.07 31.88
C HIS A 21 1.95 1.29 31.20
N HIS A 22 1.16 2.27 31.67
CA HIS A 22 1.09 3.63 31.14
C HIS A 22 0.85 3.69 29.61
N ARG A 23 0.22 2.65 29.05
CA ARG A 23 -0.13 2.51 27.62
C ARG A 23 -1.39 1.68 27.44
N THR A 24 -1.98 1.76 26.24
CA THR A 24 -3.06 0.86 25.86
C THR A 24 -2.51 -0.53 25.50
N PRO A 25 -3.20 -1.61 25.92
CA PRO A 25 -2.83 -2.96 25.54
C PRO A 25 -3.13 -3.18 24.05
N THR A 26 -2.32 -4.00 23.39
CA THR A 26 -2.65 -4.53 22.07
C THR A 26 -3.79 -5.55 22.17
N VAL A 27 -4.47 -5.83 21.05
CA VAL A 27 -5.57 -6.82 21.01
C VAL A 27 -5.14 -8.18 21.56
N LYS A 28 -3.90 -8.60 21.27
CA LYS A 28 -3.34 -9.88 21.74
C LYS A 28 -3.06 -9.87 23.24
N GLU A 29 -2.51 -8.77 23.76
CA GLU A 29 -2.19 -8.62 25.19
C GLU A 29 -3.46 -8.50 26.05
N PHE A 30 -4.48 -7.80 25.53
CA PHE A 30 -5.70 -7.58 26.29
C PHE A 30 -6.55 -8.85 26.41
N GLY A 31 -6.58 -9.66 25.35
CA GLY A 31 -7.53 -10.76 25.21
C GLY A 31 -8.96 -10.26 25.05
N TYR A 32 -9.92 -11.18 24.97
CA TYR A 32 -11.36 -10.87 24.88
C TYR A 32 -11.83 -10.19 23.59
N GLN A 33 -11.21 -10.51 22.46
CA GLN A 33 -11.65 -10.04 21.15
C GLN A 33 -13.13 -10.33 20.89
N THR A 34 -13.62 -11.53 21.23
CA THR A 34 -15.03 -11.91 20.98
C THR A 34 -16.01 -11.09 21.84
N PRO A 35 -15.88 -11.01 23.18
CA PRO A 35 -16.70 -10.11 24.00
C PRO A 35 -16.67 -8.65 23.53
N ILE A 36 -15.48 -8.12 23.22
CA ILE A 36 -15.32 -6.72 22.80
C ILE A 36 -15.99 -6.47 21.44
N ARG A 37 -15.92 -7.44 20.52
CA ARG A 37 -16.61 -7.35 19.23
C ARG A 37 -18.13 -7.32 19.41
N THR A 38 -18.66 -8.10 20.35
CA THR A 38 -20.10 -8.16 20.60
C THR A 38 -20.61 -6.89 21.27
N MET A 39 -19.93 -6.39 22.31
CA MET A 39 -20.38 -5.24 23.12
C MET A 39 -20.05 -3.90 22.47
N PHE A 40 -18.81 -3.75 21.97
CA PHE A 40 -18.28 -2.46 21.51
C PHE A 40 -18.08 -2.41 19.99
N LYS A 41 -18.52 -3.41 19.23
CA LYS A 41 -18.30 -3.61 17.77
C LYS A 41 -16.87 -3.98 17.38
N ASN A 42 -15.86 -3.29 17.90
CA ASN A 42 -14.45 -3.62 17.68
C ASN A 42 -13.55 -3.04 18.79
N TYR A 43 -12.28 -3.47 18.80
CA TYR A 43 -11.33 -3.06 19.85
C TYR A 43 -10.97 -1.57 19.79
N THR A 44 -10.98 -0.97 18.60
CA THR A 44 -10.73 0.47 18.48
C THR A 44 -11.85 1.28 19.13
N THR A 45 -13.10 0.96 18.80
CA THR A 45 -14.26 1.67 19.33
C THR A 45 -14.40 1.47 20.83
N PHE A 46 -13.96 0.33 21.37
CA PHE A 46 -13.82 0.11 22.81
C PHE A 46 -12.81 1.06 23.46
N LEU A 47 -11.63 1.26 22.87
CA LEU A 47 -10.66 2.23 23.39
C LEU A 47 -11.18 3.67 23.28
N GLU A 48 -11.81 4.01 22.16
CA GLU A 48 -12.42 5.33 21.93
C GLU A 48 -13.52 5.64 22.95
N SER A 49 -14.35 4.66 23.32
CA SER A 49 -15.40 4.85 24.32
C SER A 49 -14.84 5.19 25.72
N GLN A 50 -13.58 4.82 25.99
CA GLN A 50 -12.86 5.17 27.21
C GLN A 50 -11.99 6.43 27.06
N GLY A 51 -12.15 7.18 25.96
CA GLY A 51 -11.35 8.37 25.69
C GLY A 51 -9.90 8.07 25.23
N LEU A 52 -9.58 6.81 24.94
CA LEU A 52 -8.24 6.35 24.53
C LEU A 52 -8.09 6.27 22.99
N GLY A 53 -8.72 7.21 22.28
CA GLY A 53 -8.94 7.13 20.83
C GLY A 53 -7.70 7.15 19.92
N LYS A 54 -7.91 6.82 18.64
CA LYS A 54 -6.85 6.64 17.63
C LYS A 54 -6.07 7.94 17.32
N LYS A 55 -4.84 8.03 17.81
CA LYS A 55 -3.70 8.57 17.06
C LYS A 55 -2.44 7.73 17.34
N GLN A 56 -2.03 6.99 16.31
CA GLN A 56 -0.70 6.41 16.12
C GLN A 56 -0.34 5.24 17.06
N VAL A 57 -0.89 4.07 16.73
CA VAL A 57 -0.10 2.83 16.80
C VAL A 57 0.95 2.90 15.67
N ILE A 58 1.91 3.79 15.85
CA ILE A 58 3.26 3.54 15.36
C ILE A 58 4.02 3.26 16.64
N GLU A 59 4.68 2.12 16.67
CA GLU A 59 5.54 1.57 17.72
C GLU A 59 6.54 2.61 18.27
N TYR A 60 6.07 3.55 19.09
CA TYR A 60 6.86 4.61 19.70
C TYR A 60 6.63 4.57 21.20
N TYR A 61 7.72 4.59 21.94
CA TYR A 61 7.78 4.64 23.41
C TYR A 61 6.78 5.64 23.99
N THR A 62 6.17 5.31 25.13
CA THR A 62 5.19 6.18 25.78
C THR A 62 5.85 7.49 26.23
N LYS A 63 5.09 8.58 26.33
CA LYS A 63 5.59 9.87 26.83
C LYS A 63 6.27 9.72 28.20
N ILE A 64 5.77 8.82 29.05
CA ILE A 64 6.30 8.53 30.38
C ILE A 64 7.60 7.74 30.30
N GLU A 65 7.67 6.66 29.49
CA GLU A 65 8.89 5.88 29.28
C GLU A 65 10.05 6.74 28.76
N ILE A 66 9.77 7.68 27.86
CA ILE A 66 10.78 8.60 27.31
C ILE A 66 11.28 9.56 28.41
N ALA A 67 10.40 10.04 29.29
CA ALA A 67 10.78 10.88 30.42
C ALA A 67 11.62 10.11 31.45
N GLU A 68 11.25 8.87 31.79
CA GLU A 68 12.02 8.01 32.71
C GLU A 68 13.43 7.73 32.17
N LYS A 69 13.55 7.45 30.87
CA LYS A 69 14.85 7.31 30.22
C LYS A 69 15.68 8.59 30.27
N LEU A 70 15.04 9.76 30.21
CA LEU A 70 15.73 11.04 30.37
C LEU A 70 16.25 11.20 31.79
N HIS A 71 15.41 10.99 32.80
CA HIS A 71 15.78 11.11 34.21
C HIS A 71 16.92 10.15 34.58
N THR A 72 16.86 8.90 34.13
CA THR A 72 17.91 7.91 34.36
C THR A 72 19.23 8.29 33.68
N PHE A 73 19.18 8.84 32.46
CA PHE A 73 20.37 9.35 31.78
C PHE A 73 21.00 10.52 32.55
N VAL A 74 20.20 11.51 32.93
CA VAL A 74 20.70 12.69 33.67
C VAL A 74 21.29 12.29 35.02
N ARG A 75 20.67 11.33 35.72
CA ARG A 75 21.17 10.82 37.00
C ARG A 75 22.53 10.13 36.86
N SER A 76 22.73 9.37 35.78
CA SER A 76 23.96 8.61 35.55
C SER A 76 25.10 9.47 34.97
N HIS A 77 24.77 10.45 34.13
CA HIS A 77 25.77 11.23 33.40
C HIS A 77 25.93 12.67 33.91
N GLN A 78 25.10 13.08 34.90
CA GLN A 78 25.06 14.44 35.47
C GLN A 78 24.91 15.56 34.42
N ARG A 79 24.36 15.23 33.25
CA ARG A 79 24.13 16.15 32.13
C ARG A 79 22.90 15.71 31.35
N ALA A 80 22.31 16.64 30.60
CA ALA A 80 21.24 16.29 29.67
C ALA A 80 21.80 15.53 28.44
N PRO A 81 21.05 14.54 27.93
CA PRO A 81 21.46 13.81 26.75
C PRO A 81 21.30 14.64 25.48
N LYS A 82 22.14 14.39 24.48
CA LYS A 82 22.07 14.90 23.09
C LYS A 82 20.97 14.18 22.31
N ALA A 83 20.36 14.87 21.35
CA ALA A 83 19.32 14.27 20.51
C ALA A 83 19.77 12.99 19.76
N SER A 84 21.04 12.93 19.35
CA SER A 84 21.60 11.76 18.64
C SER A 84 21.95 10.59 19.56
N GLU A 85 22.27 10.84 20.84
CA GLU A 85 22.64 9.79 21.80
C GLU A 85 21.43 9.26 22.56
N PHE A 86 20.40 10.09 22.75
CA PHE A 86 19.21 9.71 23.48
C PHE A 86 18.31 8.73 22.71
N GLY A 87 18.26 8.86 21.38
CA GLY A 87 17.26 8.18 20.56
C GLY A 87 15.88 8.81 20.73
N TYR A 88 14.86 8.26 20.06
CA TYR A 88 13.45 8.70 20.17
C TYR A 88 13.06 10.01 19.48
N ARG A 89 13.87 10.51 18.52
CA ARG A 89 13.61 11.76 17.76
C ARG A 89 12.17 11.91 17.28
N TYR A 90 11.58 10.86 16.71
CA TYR A 90 10.22 10.91 16.17
C TYR A 90 9.15 10.98 17.26
N ALA A 91 9.32 10.22 18.34
CA ALA A 91 8.40 10.22 19.47
C ALA A 91 8.44 11.56 20.21
N ILE A 92 9.64 12.09 20.46
CA ILE A 92 9.84 13.39 21.12
C ILE A 92 9.23 14.52 20.31
N LYS A 93 9.44 14.53 18.98
CA LYS A 93 8.82 15.52 18.08
C LYS A 93 7.29 15.48 18.16
N ASN A 94 6.70 14.31 18.32
CA ASN A 94 5.23 14.19 18.40
C ASN A 94 4.65 14.66 19.74
N TYR A 95 5.42 14.59 20.84
CA TYR A 95 4.92 14.94 22.18
C TYR A 95 5.28 16.36 22.64
N PHE A 96 6.41 16.90 22.17
CA PHE A 96 7.00 18.15 22.68
C PHE A 96 7.43 19.12 21.57
N ASP A 97 7.06 18.88 20.31
CA ASP A 97 7.42 19.66 19.11
C ASP A 97 8.92 19.66 18.72
N SER A 98 9.83 19.79 19.68
CA SER A 98 11.28 19.70 19.48
C SER A 98 12.00 18.94 20.61
N TYR A 99 13.25 18.56 20.34
CA TYR A 99 14.08 17.91 21.35
C TYR A 99 14.45 18.86 22.49
N PHE A 100 14.71 20.13 22.18
CA PHE A 100 15.01 21.14 23.19
C PHE A 100 13.81 21.40 24.10
N ASP A 101 12.61 21.49 23.53
CA ASP A 101 11.37 21.69 24.29
C ASP A 101 11.08 20.51 25.22
N PHE A 102 11.43 19.29 24.81
CA PHE A 102 11.38 18.11 25.67
C PHE A 102 12.31 18.22 26.88
N ILE A 103 13.56 18.63 26.69
CA ILE A 103 14.53 18.82 27.78
C ILE A 103 14.09 19.96 28.72
N LYS A 104 13.57 21.04 28.16
CA LYS A 104 13.02 22.18 28.89
C LYS A 104 11.80 21.80 29.72
N ALA A 105 10.87 21.03 29.15
CA ALA A 105 9.67 20.56 29.84
C ALA A 105 9.97 19.69 31.07
N HIS A 106 11.16 19.08 31.12
CA HIS A 106 11.62 18.27 32.25
C HIS A 106 12.64 18.98 33.16
N GLY A 107 12.84 20.29 32.98
CA GLY A 107 13.64 21.12 33.89
C GLY A 107 15.15 20.97 33.73
N TYR A 108 15.63 20.36 32.64
CA TYR A 108 17.06 20.12 32.41
C TYR A 108 17.69 21.08 31.39
N GLU A 109 17.09 22.25 31.20
CA GLU A 109 17.57 23.28 30.26
C GLU A 109 19.01 23.72 30.58
N SER A 110 19.34 23.93 31.85
CA SER A 110 20.68 24.33 32.29
C SER A 110 21.75 23.24 32.11
N LEU A 111 21.33 21.97 32.07
CA LEU A 111 22.21 20.82 31.88
C LEU A 111 22.37 20.45 30.41
N TYR A 112 21.71 21.19 29.50
CA TYR A 112 21.70 20.93 28.08
C TYR A 112 22.67 21.82 27.33
N ASP A 113 23.77 21.20 26.88
CA ASP A 113 24.74 21.89 26.04
C ASP A 113 24.28 21.93 24.57
N LYS A 114 23.62 23.03 24.21
CA LYS A 114 23.12 23.32 22.87
C LYS A 114 24.22 23.40 21.81
N SER A 115 25.48 23.64 22.20
CA SER A 115 26.62 23.70 21.28
C SER A 115 26.99 22.33 20.70
N LEU A 116 26.52 21.25 21.34
CA LEU A 116 26.76 19.86 20.94
C LEU A 116 25.68 19.30 20.00
N GLU A 117 24.61 20.06 19.72
CA GLU A 117 23.70 19.71 18.64
C GLU A 117 24.46 19.84 17.32
N LEU A 118 24.59 18.72 16.59
CA LEU A 118 25.08 18.75 15.21
C LEU A 118 24.24 19.77 14.44
N LYS A 119 24.83 20.93 14.11
CA LYS A 119 24.24 21.87 13.16
C LYS A 119 23.80 21.03 11.96
N PRO A 120 22.54 21.16 11.48
CA PRO A 120 22.09 20.39 10.33
C PRO A 120 23.14 20.60 9.25
N ARG A 121 23.80 19.49 8.85
CA ARG A 121 24.83 19.50 7.81
C ARG A 121 24.22 20.32 6.69
N ALA A 122 24.78 21.51 6.42
CA ALA A 122 24.28 22.35 5.33
C ALA A 122 24.18 21.39 4.15
N LYS A 123 22.95 21.14 3.67
CA LYS A 123 22.79 20.28 2.49
C LYS A 123 23.81 20.82 1.52
N PRO A 124 24.79 20.01 1.05
CA PRO A 124 25.79 20.53 0.14
C PRO A 124 24.97 21.27 -0.90
N LYS A 125 25.21 22.59 -1.08
CA LYS A 125 24.50 23.38 -2.09
C LYS A 125 24.72 22.56 -3.34
N SER A 126 23.72 21.79 -3.74
CA SER A 126 23.85 20.88 -4.85
C SER A 126 24.16 21.84 -5.97
N LYS A 127 25.40 21.80 -6.50
CA LYS A 127 25.75 22.56 -7.70
C LYS A 127 24.53 22.39 -8.60
N PRO A 128 23.88 23.48 -9.05
CA PRO A 128 22.69 23.34 -9.88
C PRO A 128 23.06 22.33 -10.94
N LYS A 129 22.35 21.19 -10.97
CA LYS A 129 22.64 20.17 -11.97
C LYS A 129 22.61 20.93 -13.27
N LYS A 130 23.75 21.04 -13.97
CA LYS A 130 23.76 21.55 -15.33
C LYS A 130 22.78 20.65 -16.04
N SER A 131 21.55 21.13 -16.24
CA SER A 131 20.61 20.47 -17.11
C SER A 131 21.38 20.36 -18.41
N ARG A 132 21.67 19.13 -18.83
CA ARG A 132 22.03 18.91 -20.23
C ARG A 132 20.93 19.65 -20.98
N LYS A 133 21.29 20.70 -21.73
CA LYS A 133 20.39 21.38 -22.66
C LYS A 133 20.03 20.33 -23.71
N THR A 134 19.16 19.40 -23.35
CA THR A 134 18.46 18.58 -24.32
C THR A 134 17.61 19.56 -25.10
N LYS A 135 17.80 19.57 -26.43
CA LYS A 135 16.96 20.32 -27.37
C LYS A 135 15.50 20.24 -26.90
N PRO A 136 14.74 21.35 -26.89
CA PRO A 136 13.33 21.30 -26.50
C PRO A 136 12.66 20.22 -27.34
N ARG A 137 12.19 19.15 -26.69
CA ARG A 137 11.35 18.18 -27.36
C ARG A 137 10.10 18.96 -27.77
N GLN A 138 9.79 18.95 -29.06
CA GLN A 138 8.55 19.54 -29.56
C GLN A 138 7.42 19.05 -28.65
N PRO A 139 6.63 19.96 -28.05
CA PRO A 139 5.58 19.55 -27.14
C PRO A 139 4.59 18.70 -27.93
N MET A 140 4.44 17.43 -27.52
CA MET A 140 3.46 16.52 -28.12
C MET A 140 2.07 17.17 -27.99
N THR A 141 1.45 17.48 -29.12
CA THR A 141 0.11 18.08 -29.16
C THR A 141 -0.96 16.99 -29.13
N ILE A 142 -2.20 17.36 -28.83
CA ILE A 142 -3.30 16.41 -28.85
C ILE A 142 -3.57 15.85 -30.26
N GLU A 143 -3.37 16.66 -31.30
CA GLU A 143 -3.51 16.27 -32.70
C GLU A 143 -2.50 15.17 -33.08
N MET A 144 -1.26 15.25 -32.59
CA MET A 144 -0.27 14.20 -32.82
C MET A 144 -0.70 12.86 -32.19
N VAL A 145 -1.29 12.90 -30.99
CA VAL A 145 -1.80 11.69 -30.30
C VAL A 145 -3.00 11.09 -31.05
N ILE A 146 -3.86 11.94 -31.63
CA ILE A 146 -4.98 11.50 -32.49
C ILE A 146 -4.44 10.84 -33.77
N ASN A 147 -3.46 11.44 -34.43
CA ASN A 147 -2.85 10.88 -35.63
C ASN A 147 -2.17 9.52 -35.35
N GLU A 148 -1.46 9.41 -34.23
CA GLU A 148 -0.83 8.16 -33.80
C GLU A 148 -1.87 7.05 -33.54
N LEU A 149 -3.02 7.40 -32.93
CA LEU A 149 -4.13 6.46 -32.78
C LEU A 149 -4.65 5.96 -34.14
N HIS A 150 -4.86 6.86 -35.10
CA HIS A 150 -5.35 6.51 -36.43
C HIS A 150 -4.36 5.65 -37.22
N LEU A 151 -3.07 5.98 -37.16
CA LEU A 151 -2.00 5.19 -37.79
C LEU A 151 -1.94 3.79 -37.21
N PHE A 152 -1.92 3.68 -35.88
CA PHE A 152 -1.93 2.39 -35.19
C PHE A 152 -3.15 1.55 -35.57
N ALA A 153 -4.33 2.16 -35.59
CA ALA A 153 -5.56 1.46 -35.96
C ALA A 153 -5.55 0.98 -37.41
N LYS A 154 -4.96 1.75 -38.32
CA LYS A 154 -4.80 1.39 -39.73
C LYS A 154 -3.80 0.25 -39.93
N GLU A 155 -2.67 0.28 -39.23
CA GLU A 155 -1.60 -0.72 -39.34
C GLU A 155 -1.97 -2.05 -38.69
N HIS A 156 -2.63 -2.02 -37.52
CA HIS A 156 -2.89 -3.21 -36.73
C HIS A 156 -4.33 -3.71 -36.79
N GLY A 157 -5.24 -2.99 -37.48
CA GLY A 157 -6.66 -3.35 -37.57
C GLY A 157 -7.41 -3.35 -36.23
N ARG A 158 -6.82 -2.75 -35.18
CA ARG A 158 -7.37 -2.67 -33.82
C ARG A 158 -6.95 -1.38 -33.14
N THR A 159 -7.65 -0.99 -32.07
CA THR A 159 -7.23 0.13 -31.24
C THR A 159 -6.07 -0.28 -30.30
N PRO A 160 -5.12 0.63 -30.03
CA PRO A 160 -4.04 0.37 -29.09
C PRO A 160 -4.57 0.32 -27.65
N ILE A 161 -3.92 -0.47 -26.79
CA ILE A 161 -4.11 -0.38 -25.35
C ILE A 161 -3.50 0.93 -24.81
N SER A 162 -3.98 1.45 -23.67
CA SER A 162 -3.51 2.74 -23.13
C SER A 162 -1.99 2.79 -22.88
N THR A 163 -1.36 1.64 -22.65
CA THR A 163 0.09 1.51 -22.51
C THR A 163 0.83 1.43 -23.84
N GLU A 164 0.18 1.00 -24.92
CA GLU A 164 0.75 0.95 -26.28
C GLU A 164 0.78 2.34 -26.91
N LEU A 165 -0.32 3.11 -26.81
CA LEU A 165 -0.37 4.46 -27.37
C LEU A 165 0.43 5.47 -26.54
N GLY A 166 0.59 5.23 -25.23
CA GLY A 166 1.24 6.18 -24.34
C GLY A 166 0.43 7.47 -24.16
N HIS A 167 1.11 8.57 -23.81
CA HIS A 167 0.54 9.93 -23.74
C HIS A 167 -0.71 10.14 -22.86
N MET A 168 -0.93 9.26 -21.87
CA MET A 168 -2.08 9.33 -20.94
C MET A 168 -2.27 10.69 -20.26
N HIS A 169 -1.18 11.43 -19.99
CA HIS A 169 -1.27 12.76 -19.40
C HIS A 169 -1.95 13.79 -20.32
N ILE A 170 -1.71 13.73 -21.64
CA ILE A 170 -2.36 14.58 -22.64
C ILE A 170 -3.81 14.13 -22.79
N ILE A 171 -4.03 12.82 -22.95
CA ILE A 171 -5.35 12.24 -23.12
C ILE A 171 -6.27 12.59 -21.93
N ASN A 172 -5.78 12.45 -20.70
CA ASN A 172 -6.53 12.80 -19.50
C ASN A 172 -6.84 14.31 -19.42
N LYS A 173 -5.92 15.18 -19.89
CA LYS A 173 -6.14 16.63 -19.89
C LYS A 173 -7.30 17.05 -20.80
N TYR A 174 -7.45 16.43 -21.98
CA TYR A 174 -8.46 16.84 -22.96
C TYR A 174 -9.75 16.01 -22.90
N PHE A 175 -9.67 14.72 -22.57
CA PHE A 175 -10.80 13.78 -22.64
C PHE A 175 -11.15 13.11 -21.30
N GLY A 176 -10.34 13.35 -20.25
CA GLY A 176 -10.51 12.78 -18.92
C GLY A 176 -10.10 11.31 -18.80
N THR A 177 -10.50 10.46 -19.75
CA THR A 177 -10.17 9.03 -19.77
C THR A 177 -9.81 8.54 -21.17
N TYR A 178 -9.00 7.48 -21.25
CA TYR A 178 -8.63 6.85 -22.52
C TYR A 178 -9.85 6.34 -23.32
N ASN A 179 -10.87 5.83 -22.63
CA ASN A 179 -12.08 5.35 -23.27
C ASN A 179 -12.91 6.50 -23.87
N ASN A 180 -12.97 7.66 -23.20
CA ASN A 180 -13.62 8.84 -23.76
C ASN A 180 -12.88 9.35 -25.00
N PHE A 181 -11.55 9.29 -24.98
CA PHE A 181 -10.72 9.62 -26.12
C PHE A 181 -10.97 8.70 -27.32
N LEU A 182 -11.01 7.38 -27.13
CA LEU A 182 -11.38 6.48 -28.24
C LEU A 182 -12.79 6.77 -28.76
N ARG A 183 -13.75 6.99 -27.85
CA ARG A 183 -15.14 7.29 -28.21
C ARG A 183 -15.25 8.58 -29.04
N SER A 184 -14.48 9.62 -28.71
CA SER A 184 -14.50 10.88 -29.47
C SER A 184 -13.92 10.72 -30.87
N GLN A 185 -13.01 9.75 -31.07
CA GLN A 185 -12.43 9.42 -32.37
C GLN A 185 -13.23 8.34 -33.14
N GLY A 186 -14.42 7.95 -32.65
CA GLY A 186 -15.29 6.97 -33.32
C GLY A 186 -14.83 5.50 -33.17
N TYR A 187 -13.89 5.23 -32.26
CA TYR A 187 -13.35 3.89 -32.06
C TYR A 187 -14.10 3.09 -30.97
N PRO A 188 -14.15 1.75 -31.08
CA PRO A 188 -14.70 0.91 -30.03
C PRO A 188 -13.87 1.02 -28.75
N LEU A 189 -14.54 0.97 -27.60
CA LEU A 189 -13.89 1.10 -26.29
C LEU A 189 -12.80 0.03 -26.10
N ASN A 190 -11.67 0.45 -25.53
CA ASN A 190 -10.53 -0.41 -25.22
C ASN A 190 -10.83 -1.46 -24.14
N THR A 191 -11.93 -1.23 -23.43
CA THR A 191 -12.56 -2.24 -22.62
C THR A 191 -13.67 -2.86 -23.47
N PRO A 192 -13.50 -4.07 -24.05
CA PRO A 192 -14.64 -4.99 -24.04
C PRO A 192 -15.07 -5.00 -22.58
N GLY A 193 -16.32 -4.59 -22.31
CA GLY A 193 -16.75 -4.20 -20.97
C GLY A 193 -16.17 -5.16 -19.93
N LYS A 194 -15.64 -4.64 -18.82
CA LYS A 194 -14.99 -5.44 -17.77
C LYS A 194 -15.84 -6.60 -17.22
N ASN A 195 -17.09 -6.74 -17.68
CA ASN A 195 -18.04 -7.82 -17.42
C ASN A 195 -18.71 -8.42 -18.67
N LYS A 196 -18.25 -8.17 -19.92
CA LYS A 196 -18.77 -8.94 -21.05
C LYS A 196 -18.00 -10.26 -21.08
N PRO A 197 -18.66 -11.39 -20.76
CA PRO A 197 -18.00 -12.68 -20.80
C PRO A 197 -17.49 -12.88 -22.23
N LEU A 198 -16.20 -13.19 -22.39
CA LEU A 198 -15.63 -13.49 -23.69
C LEU A 198 -16.39 -14.67 -24.29
N THR A 199 -16.98 -14.57 -25.47
CA THR A 199 -17.76 -15.69 -26.03
C THR A 199 -16.92 -16.97 -26.07
N LYS A 200 -17.58 -18.13 -26.16
CA LYS A 200 -16.89 -19.43 -26.25
C LYS A 200 -15.79 -19.37 -27.32
N ASP A 201 -16.11 -18.80 -28.48
CA ASP A 201 -15.18 -18.64 -29.61
C ASP A 201 -14.05 -17.65 -29.31
N GLY A 202 -14.32 -16.58 -28.54
CA GLY A 202 -13.29 -15.64 -28.12
C GLY A 202 -12.27 -16.27 -27.16
N LEU A 203 -12.69 -17.19 -26.29
CA LEU A 203 -11.78 -17.94 -25.43
C LEU A 203 -10.89 -18.88 -26.26
N ILE A 204 -11.45 -19.53 -27.28
CA ILE A 204 -10.72 -20.42 -28.19
C ILE A 204 -9.71 -19.62 -29.02
N LYS A 205 -10.13 -18.50 -29.61
CA LYS A 205 -9.25 -17.62 -30.39
C LYS A 205 -8.08 -17.13 -29.55
N LYS A 206 -8.35 -16.66 -28.32
CA LYS A 206 -7.29 -16.23 -27.39
C LYS A 206 -6.30 -17.36 -27.06
N LEU A 207 -6.77 -18.61 -26.93
CA LEU A 207 -5.91 -19.77 -26.70
C LEU A 207 -5.01 -20.03 -27.92
N ASN A 208 -5.59 -20.03 -29.11
CA ASN A 208 -4.84 -20.25 -30.35
C ASN A 208 -3.79 -19.16 -30.60
N ASP A 209 -4.15 -17.89 -30.37
CA ASP A 209 -3.22 -16.76 -30.49
C ASP A 209 -2.04 -16.92 -29.53
N PHE A 210 -2.28 -17.33 -28.28
CA PHE A 210 -1.21 -17.56 -27.32
C PHE A 210 -0.27 -18.69 -27.75
N ILE A 211 -0.83 -19.81 -28.22
CA ILE A 211 -0.05 -20.98 -28.64
C ILE A 211 0.77 -20.63 -29.89
N SER A 212 0.19 -19.93 -30.87
CA SER A 212 0.89 -19.46 -32.07
C SER A 212 2.08 -18.56 -31.76
N ILE A 213 1.98 -17.71 -30.73
CA ILE A 213 3.06 -16.78 -30.34
C ILE A 213 4.13 -17.44 -29.48
N ASN A 214 3.78 -18.41 -28.64
CA ASN A 214 4.66 -18.92 -27.58
C ASN A 214 5.05 -20.39 -27.76
N ASP A 215 4.55 -21.07 -28.81
CA ASP A 215 4.70 -22.49 -29.10
C ASP A 215 4.42 -23.40 -27.88
N ARG A 216 3.52 -22.96 -26.98
CA ARG A 216 3.15 -23.69 -25.77
C ARG A 216 1.77 -23.33 -25.25
N VAL A 217 1.21 -24.23 -24.45
CA VAL A 217 -0.04 -23.99 -23.72
C VAL A 217 0.17 -22.97 -22.59
N PRO A 218 -0.72 -21.98 -22.42
CA PRO A 218 -0.62 -21.00 -21.33
C PRO A 218 -0.87 -21.64 -19.97
N THR A 219 -0.20 -21.14 -18.94
CA THR A 219 -0.59 -21.46 -17.55
C THR A 219 -1.86 -20.73 -17.16
N ARG A 220 -2.56 -21.24 -16.14
CA ARG A 220 -3.77 -20.63 -15.56
C ARG A 220 -3.59 -19.14 -15.21
N LYS A 221 -2.40 -18.73 -14.77
CA LYS A 221 -2.10 -17.34 -14.39
C LYS A 221 -1.89 -16.44 -15.62
N GLU A 222 -1.23 -16.95 -16.65
CA GLU A 222 -0.95 -16.23 -17.89
C GLU A 222 -2.23 -16.02 -18.71
N PHE A 223 -3.13 -17.00 -18.73
CA PHE A 223 -4.33 -16.92 -19.55
C PHE A 223 -5.42 -15.99 -19.00
N GLY A 224 -5.61 -15.97 -17.68
CA GLY A 224 -6.71 -15.25 -17.04
C GLY A 224 -8.10 -15.85 -17.34
N GLN A 225 -9.17 -15.06 -17.17
CA GLN A 225 -10.57 -15.44 -17.45
C GLN A 225 -11.09 -16.72 -16.78
N ILE A 226 -10.49 -17.08 -15.65
CA ILE A 226 -10.72 -18.37 -14.97
C ILE A 226 -12.16 -18.59 -14.54
N ASN A 227 -12.82 -17.56 -14.03
CA ASN A 227 -14.22 -17.68 -13.57
C ASN A 227 -15.15 -18.06 -14.72
N GLN A 228 -14.88 -17.52 -15.91
CA GLN A 228 -15.68 -17.81 -17.08
C GLN A 228 -15.39 -19.19 -17.67
N ILE A 229 -14.12 -19.56 -17.74
CA ILE A 229 -13.71 -20.90 -18.18
C ILE A 229 -14.31 -21.96 -17.25
N LYS A 230 -14.30 -21.70 -15.94
CA LYS A 230 -14.97 -22.57 -14.95
C LYS A 230 -16.47 -22.68 -15.19
N LYS A 231 -17.15 -21.60 -15.60
CA LYS A 231 -18.59 -21.61 -15.89
C LYS A 231 -18.93 -22.41 -17.15
N ILE A 232 -18.09 -22.35 -18.20
CA ILE A 232 -18.38 -22.99 -19.50
C ILE A 232 -17.86 -24.43 -19.58
N TYR A 233 -16.64 -24.65 -19.07
CA TYR A 233 -15.90 -25.91 -19.23
C TYR A 233 -15.66 -26.63 -17.89
N GLY A 234 -16.10 -26.07 -16.76
CA GLY A 234 -15.92 -26.65 -15.42
C GLY A 234 -14.54 -26.43 -14.80
N SER A 235 -13.47 -26.48 -15.60
CA SER A 235 -12.10 -26.19 -15.15
C SER A 235 -11.20 -25.68 -16.27
N PHE A 236 -10.06 -25.08 -15.91
CA PHE A 236 -9.07 -24.65 -16.89
C PHE A 236 -8.49 -25.84 -17.66
N ASP A 237 -8.19 -26.94 -16.97
CA ASP A 237 -7.63 -28.14 -17.60
C ASP A 237 -8.64 -28.80 -18.55
N ALA A 238 -9.93 -28.79 -18.20
CA ALA A 238 -10.99 -29.27 -19.08
C ALA A 238 -11.14 -28.40 -20.34
N PHE A 239 -10.95 -27.08 -20.23
CA PHE A 239 -10.91 -26.17 -21.38
C PHE A 239 -9.74 -26.47 -22.31
N ILE A 240 -8.53 -26.70 -21.77
CA ILE A 240 -7.36 -27.06 -22.58
C ILE A 240 -7.60 -28.39 -23.32
N ARG A 241 -8.10 -29.41 -22.62
CA ARG A 241 -8.44 -30.71 -23.24
C ARG A 241 -9.53 -30.60 -24.30
N ALA A 242 -10.56 -29.79 -24.05
CA ALA A 242 -11.64 -29.56 -25.01
C ALA A 242 -11.17 -28.87 -26.30
N ASN A 243 -9.98 -28.26 -26.30
CA ASN A 243 -9.35 -27.66 -27.48
C ASN A 243 -8.21 -28.53 -28.04
N GLY A 244 -8.11 -29.81 -27.64
CA GLY A 244 -7.15 -30.76 -28.21
C GLY A 244 -5.73 -30.67 -27.64
N TYR A 245 -5.52 -29.95 -26.55
CA TYR A 245 -4.20 -29.78 -25.93
C TYR A 245 -4.09 -30.53 -24.60
N GLU A 246 -2.86 -30.87 -24.22
CA GLU A 246 -2.58 -31.48 -22.92
C GLU A 246 -2.34 -30.39 -21.85
N PRO A 247 -3.07 -30.39 -20.73
CA PRO A 247 -2.88 -29.41 -19.67
C PRO A 247 -1.58 -29.62 -18.92
N LEU A 248 -0.90 -28.51 -18.59
CA LEU A 248 0.35 -28.57 -17.82
C LEU A 248 0.13 -29.24 -16.45
N PRO A 249 1.07 -30.09 -16.00
CA PRO A 249 0.93 -30.82 -14.75
C PRO A 249 0.82 -29.85 -13.57
N SER A 250 -0.23 -30.02 -12.76
CA SER A 250 -0.43 -29.19 -11.58
C SER A 250 0.76 -29.33 -10.60
N ARG A 251 1.06 -28.27 -9.84
CA ARG A 251 2.05 -28.31 -8.75
C ARG A 251 1.80 -29.45 -7.74
N ARG A 252 0.56 -29.94 -7.64
CA ARG A 252 0.16 -31.05 -6.75
C ARG A 252 0.56 -32.42 -7.31
N ALA A 253 0.59 -32.57 -8.64
CA ALA A 253 1.04 -33.80 -9.31
C ALA A 253 2.58 -33.93 -9.29
N LYS A 254 3.31 -32.81 -9.43
CA LYS A 254 4.79 -32.80 -9.33
C LYS A 254 5.34 -33.31 -7.99
N LYS A 255 4.55 -33.28 -6.91
CA LYS A 255 4.93 -33.78 -5.59
C LYS A 255 4.78 -35.30 -5.41
N LYS A 256 4.16 -36.01 -6.36
CA LYS A 256 4.00 -37.47 -6.32
C LYS A 256 5.00 -38.22 -7.22
N LEU A 257 5.83 -37.50 -7.96
CA LEU A 257 6.82 -38.04 -8.91
C LEU A 257 8.26 -37.74 -8.46
N VAL A 258 8.45 -37.36 -7.19
CA VAL A 258 9.72 -37.19 -6.49
C VAL A 258 9.59 -37.95 -5.18
#